data_AF-A0A2S8PLR2-F1
#
_entry.id   AF-A0A2S8PLR2-F1
#
_cell.length_a   1.000
_cell.length_b   1.000
_cell.length_c   1.000
_cell.angle_alpha   90.00
_cell.angle_beta   90.00
_cell.angle_gamma   90.00
#
_symmetry.space_group_name_H-M   'P 1'
#
loop_
_entity.id
_entity.type
_entity.pdbx_description
1 polymer ?
#
loop_
_entity_poly.entity_id
_entity_poly.type
_entity_poly.pdbx_seq_one_letter_code
_entity_poly.pdbx_strand_id
1 'polypeptide(L)'
;GMTVPYVLNRVANQNVPLSDSVVKAYEDNYRPNGLLLSWEDHFGVEILNGNLPVSTIQGISTVQDGQKILADAKAKWDGKSPLFVSLGLLAWNMTPTDVVKLTDSLGPEYQPVLADQYFSLIREANDLPKKP
;
A
#
# COMPACT_ATOMS: atom_id res chain seq x y z
N GLY A 1 -3.68 4.06 18.26
CA GLY A 1 -2.45 3.24 18.42
C GLY A 1 -1.85 2.97 17.06
N MET A 2 -0.80 2.15 16.95
CA MET A 2 -0.37 1.63 15.64
C MET A 2 -1.42 0.61 15.19
N THR A 3 -2.13 0.87 14.10
CA THR A 3 -3.25 0.05 13.61
C THR A 3 -2.98 -0.61 12.25
N VAL A 4 -1.97 -0.11 11.52
CA VAL A 4 -1.57 -0.60 10.20
C VAL A 4 -0.11 -1.06 10.27
N PRO A 5 0.14 -2.38 10.30
CA PRO A 5 1.49 -2.92 10.30
C PRO A 5 2.18 -2.72 8.96
N TYR A 6 3.47 -2.41 9.03
CA TYR A 6 4.41 -2.57 7.94
C TYR A 6 5.20 -3.86 8.15
N VAL A 7 5.16 -4.76 7.17
CA VAL A 7 5.75 -6.09 7.27
C VAL A 7 6.90 -6.21 6.27
N LEU A 8 8.11 -6.40 6.80
CA LEU A 8 9.27 -6.81 6.02
C LEU A 8 9.38 -8.34 6.10
N ASN A 9 9.08 -9.04 5.01
CA ASN A 9 9.11 -10.50 4.97
C ASN A 9 10.16 -11.00 3.97
N ARG A 10 11.31 -11.45 4.49
CA ARG A 10 12.45 -11.86 3.68
C ARG A 10 13.05 -13.18 4.12
N VAL A 11 13.40 -14.03 3.16
CA VAL A 11 14.14 -15.27 3.36
C VAL A 11 15.35 -15.27 2.44
N ALA A 12 16.56 -15.46 3.00
CA ALA A 12 17.81 -15.43 2.25
C ALA A 12 17.93 -14.21 1.30
N ASN A 13 17.60 -13.02 1.82
CA ASN A 13 17.57 -11.74 1.11
C ASN A 13 16.53 -11.60 -0.02
N GLN A 14 15.64 -12.57 -0.21
CA GLN A 14 14.53 -12.46 -1.16
C GLN A 14 13.27 -12.00 -0.45
N ASN A 15 12.54 -11.06 -1.05
CA ASN A 15 11.18 -10.75 -0.61
C ASN A 15 10.31 -11.97 -0.91
N VAL A 16 9.48 -12.38 0.06
CA VAL A 16 8.62 -13.54 -0.08
C VAL A 16 7.19 -13.21 0.38
N PRO A 17 6.15 -13.78 -0.26
CA PRO A 17 4.77 -13.61 0.19
C PRO A 17 4.59 -14.09 1.62
N LEU A 18 3.56 -13.57 2.29
CA LEU A 18 3.16 -14.08 3.60
C LEU A 18 2.53 -15.46 3.42
N SER A 19 3.01 -16.46 4.17
CA SER A 19 2.36 -17.77 4.20
C SER A 19 0.99 -17.70 4.90
N ASP A 20 0.06 -18.60 4.54
CA ASP A 20 -1.29 -18.66 5.12
C ASP A 20 -1.30 -18.70 6.65
N SER A 21 -0.33 -19.38 7.28
CA SER A 21 -0.21 -19.46 8.73
C SER A 21 0.16 -18.11 9.36
N VAL A 22 0.99 -17.31 8.70
CA VAL A 22 1.36 -15.95 9.13
C VAL A 22 0.18 -15.00 8.94
N VAL A 23 -0.51 -15.07 7.80
CA VAL A 23 -1.73 -14.31 7.53
C VAL A 23 -2.76 -14.58 8.61
N LYS A 24 -3.04 -15.86 8.87
CA LYS A 24 -3.97 -16.29 9.92
C LYS A 24 -3.57 -15.79 11.31
N ALA A 25 -2.28 -15.79 11.64
CA ALA A 25 -1.80 -15.25 12.91
C ALA A 25 -2.09 -13.75 13.06
N TYR A 26 -1.91 -12.95 11.99
CA TYR A 26 -2.31 -11.53 12.01
C TYR A 26 -3.81 -11.37 12.19
N GLU A 27 -4.62 -12.15 11.46
CA GLU A 27 -6.08 -12.11 11.54
C GLU A 27 -6.60 -12.46 12.94
N ASP A 28 -6.05 -13.49 13.57
CA ASP A 28 -6.53 -13.98 14.87
C ASP A 28 -6.12 -13.06 16.03
N ASN A 29 -4.87 -12.57 16.01
CA ASN A 29 -4.24 -11.95 17.17
C ASN A 29 -4.15 -10.41 17.10
N TYR A 30 -3.94 -9.85 15.91
CA TYR A 30 -3.76 -8.40 15.75
C TYR A 30 -4.97 -7.72 15.10
N ARG A 31 -5.69 -8.44 14.22
CA ARG A 31 -6.94 -8.01 13.56
C ARG A 31 -6.81 -6.65 12.84
N PRO A 32 -5.77 -6.44 12.01
CA PRO A 32 -5.57 -5.16 11.34
C PRO A 32 -6.62 -4.91 10.25
N ASN A 33 -6.76 -3.64 9.86
CA ASN A 33 -7.60 -3.24 8.72
C ASN A 33 -6.97 -3.71 7.39
N GLY A 34 -5.64 -3.78 7.35
CA GLY A 34 -4.82 -4.41 6.33
C GLY A 34 -3.33 -4.35 6.69
N LEU A 35 -2.48 -4.92 5.85
CA LEU A 35 -1.03 -4.94 6.02
C LEU A 35 -0.34 -4.22 4.87
N LEU A 36 0.67 -3.41 5.17
CA LEU A 36 1.65 -3.00 4.17
C LEU A 36 2.73 -4.06 4.08
N LEU A 37 3.03 -4.56 2.88
CA LEU A 37 4.09 -5.51 2.62
C LEU A 37 5.25 -4.82 1.90
N SER A 38 6.45 -4.94 2.45
CA SER A 38 7.66 -4.44 1.81
C SER A 38 7.99 -5.23 0.55
N TRP A 39 7.85 -4.59 -0.61
CA TRP A 39 8.34 -5.14 -1.87
C TRP A 39 8.65 -4.02 -2.87
N GLU A 40 9.93 -3.75 -3.05
CA GLU A 40 10.35 -2.43 -3.53
C GLU A 40 10.14 -2.17 -5.03
N ASP A 41 9.83 -3.18 -5.85
CA ASP A 41 9.77 -3.08 -7.31
C ASP A 41 8.36 -2.97 -7.92
N HIS A 42 7.29 -3.15 -7.14
CA HIS A 42 5.91 -3.02 -7.61
C HIS A 42 4.93 -2.61 -6.50
N PHE A 43 3.75 -2.14 -6.89
CA PHE A 43 2.61 -1.95 -6.00
C PHE A 43 1.49 -2.92 -6.36
N GLY A 44 0.56 -3.15 -5.43
CA GLY A 44 -0.64 -3.93 -5.67
C GLY A 44 -1.36 -4.25 -4.37
N VAL A 45 -2.62 -4.67 -4.49
CA VAL A 45 -3.42 -5.12 -3.35
C VAL A 45 -3.86 -6.55 -3.60
N GLU A 46 -3.66 -7.42 -2.62
CA GLU A 46 -4.15 -8.78 -2.61
C GLU A 46 -5.05 -8.99 -1.38
N ILE A 47 -6.16 -9.70 -1.55
CA ILE A 47 -7.03 -10.10 -0.44
C ILE A 47 -6.67 -11.52 -0.02
N LEU A 48 -5.81 -11.66 0.97
CA LEU A 48 -5.38 -12.96 1.50
C LEU A 48 -6.46 -13.58 2.37
N ASN A 49 -6.61 -14.90 2.28
CA ASN A 49 -7.66 -15.69 2.96
C ASN A 49 -9.08 -15.16 2.75
N GLY A 50 -9.33 -14.37 1.69
CA GLY A 50 -10.63 -13.75 1.42
C GLY A 50 -11.05 -12.66 2.43
N ASN A 51 -10.16 -12.19 3.31
CA ASN A 51 -10.52 -11.22 4.34
C ASN A 51 -9.44 -10.17 4.68
N LEU A 52 -8.14 -10.50 4.54
CA LEU A 52 -7.06 -9.59 4.91
C LEU A 52 -6.46 -8.89 3.68
N PRO A 53 -6.69 -7.59 3.49
CA PRO A 53 -5.98 -6.82 2.48
C PRO A 53 -4.50 -6.73 2.82
N VAL A 54 -3.66 -7.05 1.84
CA VAL A 54 -2.21 -6.83 1.87
C VAL A 54 -1.85 -5.93 0.70
N SER A 55 -1.28 -4.77 1.00
CA SER A 55 -0.86 -3.79 0.01
C SER A 55 0.65 -3.79 -0.10
N THR A 56 1.14 -4.14 -1.28
CA THR A 56 2.56 -4.11 -1.60
C THR A 56 3.00 -2.66 -1.84
N ILE A 57 4.03 -2.22 -1.12
CA ILE A 57 4.55 -0.86 -1.21
C ILE A 57 5.70 -0.75 -2.22
N GLN A 58 5.53 0.06 -3.26
CA GLN A 58 6.62 0.32 -4.20
C GLN A 58 7.55 1.40 -3.66
N GLY A 59 8.86 1.15 -3.64
CA GLY A 59 9.85 2.08 -3.11
C GLY A 59 10.10 3.27 -4.05
N ILE A 60 10.24 4.46 -3.48
CA ILE A 60 10.67 5.67 -4.20
C ILE A 60 11.80 6.38 -3.45
N SER A 61 12.74 6.94 -4.22
CA SER A 61 13.89 7.68 -3.68
C SER A 61 13.89 9.15 -4.09
N THR A 62 13.03 9.54 -5.04
CA THR A 62 12.89 10.91 -5.56
C THR A 62 11.43 11.24 -5.85
N VAL A 63 11.13 12.53 -6.04
CA VAL A 63 9.81 12.99 -6.52
C VAL A 63 9.50 12.41 -7.89
N GLN A 64 10.50 12.33 -8.77
CA GLN A 64 10.37 11.83 -10.13
C GLN A 64 10.02 10.35 -10.18
N ASP A 65 10.56 9.53 -9.26
CA ASP A 65 10.20 8.12 -9.13
C ASP A 65 8.70 7.98 -8.83
N GLY A 66 8.21 8.75 -7.84
CA GLY A 66 6.79 8.77 -7.47
C GLY A 66 5.89 9.21 -8.61
N GLN A 67 6.25 10.30 -9.30
CA GLN A 67 5.51 10.80 -10.47
C GLN A 67 5.44 9.74 -11.58
N LYS A 68 6.56 9.07 -11.86
CA LYS A 68 6.62 8.03 -12.87
C LYS A 68 5.73 6.84 -12.52
N ILE A 69 5.85 6.31 -11.31
CA ILE A 69 5.06 5.16 -10.86
C ILE A 69 3.56 5.48 -10.90
N LEU A 70 3.16 6.65 -10.43
CA LEU A 70 1.75 7.06 -10.43
C LEU A 70 1.23 7.29 -11.86
N ALA A 71 2.03 7.89 -12.75
CA ALA A 71 1.66 8.04 -14.15
C ALA A 71 1.52 6.68 -14.86
N ASP A 72 2.45 5.75 -14.62
CA ASP A 72 2.40 4.39 -15.16
C ASP A 72 1.18 3.60 -14.62
N ALA A 73 0.82 3.82 -13.34
CA ALA A 73 -0.38 3.26 -12.72
C ALA A 73 -1.65 3.80 -13.37
N LYS A 74 -1.76 5.13 -13.50
CA LYS A 74 -2.90 5.80 -14.15
C LYS A 74 -3.07 5.38 -15.61
N ALA A 75 -1.98 5.21 -16.35
CA ALA A 75 -2.04 4.79 -17.75
C ALA A 75 -2.67 3.39 -17.92
N LYS A 76 -2.59 2.54 -16.89
CA LYS A 76 -3.19 1.19 -16.86
C LYS A 76 -4.56 1.16 -16.20
N TRP A 77 -4.98 2.27 -15.59
CA TRP A 77 -6.25 2.36 -14.89
C TRP A 77 -7.41 2.52 -15.87
N ASP A 78 -8.40 1.64 -15.76
CA ASP A 78 -9.56 1.64 -16.67
C ASP A 78 -10.67 2.63 -16.26
N GLY A 79 -10.52 3.28 -15.11
CA GLY A 79 -11.48 4.26 -14.58
C GLY A 79 -12.78 3.66 -14.01
N LYS A 80 -12.92 2.32 -13.95
CA LYS A 80 -14.18 1.68 -13.52
C LYS A 80 -14.28 1.43 -12.02
N SER A 81 -13.15 1.21 -11.37
CA SER A 81 -13.04 1.01 -9.92
C SER A 81 -11.84 1.76 -9.38
N PRO A 82 -11.81 2.16 -8.09
CA PRO A 82 -10.61 2.78 -7.52
C PRO A 82 -9.36 1.93 -7.73
N LEU A 83 -8.24 2.56 -8.10
CA LEU A 83 -6.92 1.94 -8.10
C LEU A 83 -6.17 2.35 -6.83
N PHE A 84 -5.67 1.36 -6.10
CA PHE A 84 -4.95 1.56 -4.85
C PHE A 84 -3.44 1.45 -5.09
N VAL A 85 -2.72 2.52 -4.80
CA VAL A 85 -1.25 2.59 -4.93
C VAL A 85 -0.66 3.00 -3.60
N SER A 86 0.29 2.21 -3.09
CA SER A 86 1.05 2.53 -1.90
C SER A 86 2.53 2.72 -2.22
N LEU A 87 3.10 3.84 -1.78
CA LEU A 87 4.49 4.23 -2.03
C LEU A 87 5.30 4.24 -0.73
N GLY A 88 6.45 3.57 -0.73
CA GLY A 88 7.42 3.59 0.36
C GLY A 88 8.47 4.68 0.13
N LEU A 89 8.54 5.67 1.02
CA LEU A 89 9.48 6.78 0.91
C LEU A 89 10.84 6.39 1.50
N LEU A 90 11.91 6.45 0.69
CA LEU A 90 13.26 6.23 1.21
C LEU A 90 13.69 7.43 2.07
N ALA A 91 13.58 7.28 3.39
CA ALA A 91 13.80 8.35 4.36
C ALA A 91 15.20 8.99 4.31
N TRP A 92 16.19 8.28 3.75
CA TRP A 92 17.55 8.81 3.57
C TRP A 92 17.66 9.82 2.42
N ASN A 93 16.72 9.77 1.45
CA ASN A 93 16.79 10.55 0.23
C ASN A 93 15.61 11.53 0.08
N MET A 94 14.50 11.29 0.78
CA MET A 94 13.29 12.09 0.67
C MET A 94 12.94 12.80 1.97
N THR A 95 12.50 14.05 1.86
CA THR A 95 12.03 14.87 2.97
C THR A 95 10.52 15.10 2.90
N PRO A 96 9.87 15.59 3.98
CA PRO A 96 8.47 16.01 3.92
C PRO A 96 8.19 17.04 2.82
N THR A 97 9.14 17.93 2.51
CA THR A 97 9.02 18.90 1.41
C THR A 97 8.92 18.20 0.05
N ASP A 98 9.61 17.08 -0.13
CA ASP A 98 9.53 16.31 -1.37
C ASP A 98 8.20 15.57 -1.49
N VAL A 99 7.62 15.14 -0.37
CA VAL A 99 6.24 14.62 -0.33
C VAL A 99 5.25 15.68 -0.75
N VAL A 100 5.37 16.92 -0.25
CA VAL A 100 4.51 18.05 -0.66
C VAL A 100 4.65 18.33 -2.16
N LYS A 101 5.88 18.39 -2.69
CA LYS A 101 6.11 18.57 -4.14
C LYS A 101 5.48 17.45 -4.97
N LEU A 102 5.56 16.20 -4.50
CA LEU A 102 4.92 15.07 -5.16
C LEU A 102 3.41 15.24 -5.17
N THR A 103 2.79 15.51 -4.02
CA THR A 103 1.33 15.66 -3.90
C THR A 103 0.79 16.85 -4.70
N ASP A 104 1.50 17.98 -4.70
CA ASP A 104 1.13 19.18 -5.44
C ASP A 104 1.22 18.99 -6.96
N SER A 105 2.00 18.00 -7.41
CA SER A 105 2.10 17.64 -8.83
C SER A 105 1.00 16.71 -9.32
N LEU A 106 0.15 16.19 -8.42
CA LEU A 106 -0.91 15.25 -8.77
C LEU A 106 -2.15 15.98 -9.29
N GLY A 107 -2.79 15.39 -10.29
CA GLY A 107 -4.09 15.85 -10.79
C GLY A 107 -5.25 15.50 -9.85
N PRO A 108 -6.45 16.04 -10.10
CA PRO A 108 -7.64 15.83 -9.26
C PRO A 108 -8.12 14.37 -9.20
N GLU A 109 -7.63 13.51 -10.09
CA GLU A 109 -7.89 12.06 -10.08
C GLU A 109 -7.19 11.31 -8.94
N TYR A 110 -6.18 11.91 -8.31
CA TYR A 110 -5.47 11.32 -7.18
C TYR A 110 -6.01 11.86 -5.85
N GLN A 111 -6.10 10.97 -4.87
CA GLN A 111 -6.44 11.34 -3.51
C GLN A 111 -5.41 10.75 -2.54
N PRO A 112 -4.46 11.56 -2.02
CA PRO A 112 -3.63 11.15 -0.91
C PRO A 112 -4.49 10.94 0.34
N VAL A 113 -4.34 9.79 0.98
CA VAL A 113 -5.09 9.40 2.18
C VAL A 113 -4.16 8.81 3.23
N LEU A 114 -4.62 8.81 4.48
CA LEU A 114 -3.94 8.08 5.55
C LEU A 114 -4.05 6.57 5.33
N ALA A 115 -3.11 5.80 5.88
CA ALA A 115 -3.05 4.35 5.64
C ALA A 115 -4.26 3.58 6.18
N ASP A 116 -4.86 4.04 7.28
CA ASP A 116 -6.10 3.48 7.84
C ASP A 116 -7.31 3.75 6.93
N GLN A 117 -7.42 4.96 6.38
CA GLN A 117 -8.42 5.31 5.39
C GLN A 117 -8.21 4.53 4.08
N TYR A 118 -6.97 4.38 3.63
CA TYR A 118 -6.60 3.57 2.47
C TYR A 118 -7.13 2.13 2.59
N PHE A 119 -6.88 1.46 3.73
CA PHE A 119 -7.40 0.11 3.94
C PHE A 119 -8.92 0.07 4.15
N SER A 120 -9.50 1.11 4.75
CA SER A 120 -10.96 1.21 4.84
C SER A 120 -11.63 1.26 3.46
N LEU A 121 -11.07 2.03 2.54
CA LEU A 121 -11.53 2.13 1.15
C LEU A 121 -11.31 0.83 0.38
N ILE A 122 -10.18 0.14 0.59
CA ILE A 122 -9.96 -1.19 -0.02
C ILE A 122 -11.02 -2.18 0.44
N ARG A 123 -11.33 -2.21 1.75
CA ARG A 123 -12.34 -3.10 2.30
C ARG A 123 -13.71 -2.81 1.70
N GLU A 124 -14.09 -1.55 1.57
CA GLU A 124 -15.33 -1.13 0.90
C GLU A 124 -15.37 -1.56 -0.57
N ALA A 125 -14.30 -1.33 -1.33
CA ALA A 125 -14.22 -1.70 -2.74
C ALA A 125 -14.23 -3.22 -3.02
N ASN A 126 -14.03 -4.04 -1.99
CA ASN A 126 -13.98 -5.51 -2.07
C ASN A 126 -15.05 -6.19 -1.21
N ASP A 127 -16.08 -5.46 -0.78
CA ASP A 127 -17.18 -5.97 0.05
C ASP A 127 -16.73 -6.68 1.35
N LEU A 128 -15.60 -6.25 1.92
CA LEU A 128 -15.05 -6.81 3.14
C LEU A 128 -15.67 -6.17 4.39
N PRO A 129 -15.83 -6.90 5.51
CA PRO A 129 -16.37 -6.35 6.75
C PRO A 129 -15.53 -5.17 7.26
N LYS A 130 -16.18 -4.08 7.68
CA LYS A 130 -15.49 -2.95 8.32
C LYS A 130 -14.74 -3.42 9.57
N LYS A 131 -13.58 -2.82 9.81
CA LYS A 131 -12.76 -3.06 11.01
C LYS A 131 -12.62 -1.74 11.78
N PRO A 132 -12.54 -1.79 13.13
CA PRO A 132 -12.48 -0.60 13.98
C PRO A 132 -11.23 0.26 13.75
#